data_AF-A0A2S8V2Y9-F1
#
_entry.id   AF-A0A2S8V2Y9-F1
#
_cell.length_a   1.000
_cell.length_b   1.000
_cell.length_c   1.000
_cell.angle_alpha   90.00
_cell.angle_beta   90.00
_cell.angle_gamma   90.00
#
_symmetry.space_group_name_H-M   'P 1'
#
loop_
_entity.id
_entity.type
_entity.pdbx_description
1 polymer ?
#
loop_
_entity_poly.entity_id
_entity_poly.type
_entity_poly.pdbx_seq_one_letter_code
_entity_poly.pdbx_strand_id
1 'polypeptide(L)'
;MSALDIIPLPGQPGKWGRRVLVEAWIEAGSPPVNDGGAGRLYDLQKYFWDGWADRLPGFNPADNPDDESQRLAHVRFGALDITPTPERVRRLEAAGLIRPYSYEPWHFELPNIRKYSIVRALPASATGSAGTQEGIIMAEAIVSAPNGVVVHLRTGGKTNFTKPGEYNTFRDQVAFLRDAGATDLMPLPPLDKVPKITWDTFNFLCAYLGAPNK
;
A
#
# COMPACT_ATOMS: atom_id res chain seq x y z
N MET A 1 11.95 -20.61 6.83
CA MET A 1 11.75 -19.95 5.53
C MET A 1 12.45 -18.59 5.57
N SER A 2 13.16 -18.24 4.50
CA SER A 2 14.08 -17.09 4.46
C SER A 2 13.34 -15.76 4.29
N ALA A 3 13.97 -14.64 4.66
CA ALA A 3 13.52 -13.29 4.28
C ALA A 3 13.53 -13.07 2.75
N LEU A 4 14.23 -13.92 1.99
CA LEU A 4 14.29 -13.91 0.52
C LEU A 4 12.96 -14.19 -0.18
N ASP A 5 11.90 -14.56 0.56
CA ASP A 5 10.57 -14.83 0.03
C ASP A 5 9.68 -13.58 -0.07
N ILE A 6 10.18 -12.38 0.23
CA ILE A 6 9.42 -11.13 0.08
C ILE A 6 9.57 -10.58 -1.33
N ILE A 7 8.45 -10.31 -2.00
CA ILE A 7 8.41 -9.75 -3.35
C ILE A 7 7.39 -8.60 -3.44
N PRO A 8 7.57 -7.64 -4.37
CA PRO A 8 6.56 -6.63 -4.64
C PRO A 8 5.27 -7.25 -5.18
N LEU A 9 4.13 -6.62 -4.91
CA LEU A 9 2.87 -6.93 -5.55
C LEU A 9 2.83 -6.25 -6.94
N PRO A 10 2.72 -7.02 -8.05
CA PRO A 10 2.65 -6.43 -9.38
C PRO A 10 1.50 -5.42 -9.52
N GLY A 11 1.78 -4.24 -10.09
CA GLY A 11 0.76 -3.19 -10.27
C GLY A 11 0.32 -2.47 -8.98
N GLN A 12 0.98 -2.74 -7.85
CA GLN A 12 0.73 -2.10 -6.56
C GLN A 12 2.03 -1.48 -6.00
N PRO A 13 2.46 -0.31 -6.51
CA PRO A 13 3.70 0.33 -6.08
C PRO A 13 3.75 0.52 -4.57
N GLY A 14 4.91 0.22 -3.97
CA GLY A 14 5.12 0.34 -2.52
C GLY A 14 4.39 -0.71 -1.68
N LYS A 15 3.88 -1.80 -2.29
CA LYS A 15 3.25 -2.91 -1.56
C LYS A 15 4.04 -4.18 -1.77
N TRP A 16 4.35 -4.86 -0.68
CA TRP A 16 5.12 -6.10 -0.66
C TRP A 16 4.37 -7.18 0.10
N GLY A 17 4.68 -8.42 -0.22
CA GLY A 17 4.12 -9.59 0.43
C GLY A 17 5.07 -10.77 0.30
N ARG A 18 4.78 -11.85 1.03
CA ARG A 18 5.42 -13.13 0.78
C ARG A 18 5.05 -13.63 -0.61
N ARG A 19 5.99 -14.27 -1.30
CA ARG A 19 5.80 -14.87 -2.63
C ARG A 19 4.52 -15.69 -2.70
N VAL A 20 4.31 -16.58 -1.75
CA VAL A 20 3.09 -17.42 -1.66
C VAL A 20 1.79 -16.61 -1.48
N LEU A 21 1.83 -15.47 -0.78
CA LEU A 21 0.68 -14.55 -0.69
C LEU A 21 0.44 -13.88 -2.03
N VAL A 22 1.51 -13.39 -2.68
CA VAL A 22 1.44 -12.68 -3.96
C VAL A 22 0.96 -13.61 -5.06
N GLU A 23 1.40 -14.87 -5.09
CA GLU A 23 0.94 -15.89 -6.03
C GLU A 23 -0.56 -16.19 -5.86
N ALA A 24 -1.02 -16.41 -4.61
CA ALA A 24 -2.45 -16.60 -4.33
C ALA A 24 -3.30 -15.37 -4.71
N TRP A 25 -2.78 -14.17 -4.46
CA TRP A 25 -3.44 -12.92 -4.84
C TRP A 25 -3.54 -12.75 -6.36
N ILE A 26 -2.49 -13.12 -7.10
CA ILE A 26 -2.48 -13.14 -8.57
C ILE A 26 -3.52 -14.14 -9.09
N GLU A 27 -3.54 -15.36 -8.55
CA GLU A 27 -4.50 -16.41 -8.90
C GLU A 27 -5.95 -15.96 -8.66
N ALA A 28 -6.18 -15.20 -7.59
CA ALA A 28 -7.49 -14.61 -7.28
C ALA A 28 -7.91 -13.46 -8.23
N GLY A 29 -7.08 -13.12 -9.23
CA GLY A 29 -7.34 -12.07 -10.21
C GLY A 29 -6.84 -10.69 -9.79
N SER A 30 -5.85 -10.63 -8.88
CA SER A 30 -5.15 -9.40 -8.48
C SER A 30 -6.07 -8.24 -8.03
N PRO A 31 -7.05 -8.47 -7.13
CA PRO A 31 -7.95 -7.40 -6.69
C PRO A 31 -7.16 -6.25 -6.04
N PRO A 32 -7.62 -4.98 -6.18
CA PRO A 32 -6.94 -3.84 -5.58
C PRO A 32 -6.79 -4.01 -4.06
N VAL A 33 -5.57 -3.79 -3.57
CA VAL A 33 -5.25 -3.81 -2.14
C VAL A 33 -5.44 -2.41 -1.59
N ASN A 34 -6.07 -2.29 -0.43
CA ASN A 34 -6.29 -1.02 0.26
C ASN A 34 -4.94 -0.36 0.64
N ASP A 35 -4.93 0.93 0.94
CA ASP A 35 -3.71 1.63 1.32
C ASP A 35 -3.23 1.23 2.71
N GLY A 36 -1.93 1.00 2.84
CA GLY A 36 -1.36 0.32 4.01
C GLY A 36 -1.82 -1.14 4.17
N GLY A 37 -2.61 -1.68 3.24
CA GLY A 37 -3.23 -2.99 3.33
C GLY A 37 -2.34 -4.15 2.92
N ALA A 38 -1.03 -4.03 2.90
CA ALA A 38 -0.11 -5.11 2.50
C ALA A 38 0.90 -5.40 3.60
N GLY A 39 2.07 -5.96 3.28
CA GLY A 39 3.17 -6.08 4.24
C GLY A 39 3.51 -4.72 4.86
N ARG A 40 3.63 -4.68 6.19
CA ARG A 40 3.96 -3.47 6.97
C ARG A 40 5.27 -3.68 7.71
N LEU A 41 6.21 -2.76 7.53
CA LEU A 41 7.37 -2.68 8.42
C LEU A 41 6.94 -2.10 9.78
N TYR A 42 7.84 -2.20 10.76
CA TYR A 42 7.59 -1.86 12.16
C TYR A 42 6.93 -0.47 12.31
N ASP A 43 7.51 0.57 11.73
CA ASP A 43 7.04 1.95 11.91
C ASP A 43 5.61 2.15 11.39
N LEU A 44 5.29 1.54 10.24
CA LEU A 44 3.95 1.62 9.66
C LEU A 44 2.93 0.84 10.51
N GLN A 45 3.31 -0.32 11.03
CA GLN A 45 2.43 -1.06 11.95
C GLN A 45 2.23 -0.29 13.26
N LYS A 46 3.29 0.34 13.80
CA LYS A 46 3.23 1.15 15.03
C LYS A 46 2.34 2.36 14.86
N TYR A 47 2.40 3.05 13.72
CA TYR A 47 1.50 4.13 13.36
C TYR A 47 0.02 3.71 13.42
N PHE A 48 -0.34 2.57 12.82
CA PHE A 48 -1.72 2.08 12.85
C PHE A 48 -2.16 1.66 14.26
N TRP A 49 -1.28 0.99 15.00
CA TRP A 49 -1.52 0.59 16.39
C TRP A 49 -1.77 1.81 17.28
N ASP A 50 -0.89 2.80 17.26
CA ASP A 50 -0.97 3.98 18.12
C ASP A 50 -2.24 4.79 17.84
N GLY A 51 -2.54 5.04 16.57
CA GLY A 51 -3.76 5.78 16.23
C GLY A 51 -5.04 5.03 16.62
N TRP A 52 -5.04 3.70 16.58
CA TRP A 52 -6.15 2.90 17.10
C TRP A 52 -6.22 2.94 18.63
N ALA A 53 -5.10 2.74 19.31
CA ALA A 53 -5.00 2.74 20.77
C ALA A 53 -5.44 4.09 21.37
N ASP A 54 -5.06 5.19 20.72
CA ASP A 54 -5.43 6.56 21.08
C ASP A 54 -6.84 6.96 20.59
N ARG A 55 -7.56 6.05 19.93
CA ARG A 55 -8.93 6.23 19.41
C ARG A 55 -9.05 7.42 18.44
N LEU A 56 -8.04 7.64 17.62
CA LEU A 56 -8.06 8.67 16.60
C LEU A 56 -9.07 8.31 15.50
N PRO A 57 -9.84 9.29 14.97
CA PRO A 57 -10.77 9.04 13.87
C PRO A 57 -10.07 8.45 12.64
N GLY A 58 -10.62 7.37 12.08
CA GLY A 58 -10.11 6.75 10.86
C GLY A 58 -9.09 5.63 11.06
N PHE A 59 -8.72 5.31 12.31
CA PHE A 59 -7.88 4.16 12.62
C PHE A 59 -8.72 2.93 12.99
N ASN A 60 -8.45 1.81 12.32
CA ASN A 60 -9.06 0.52 12.60
C ASN A 60 -8.20 -0.27 13.59
N PRO A 61 -8.76 -1.31 14.25
CA PRO A 61 -7.97 -2.25 15.02
C PRO A 61 -6.73 -2.71 14.26
N ALA A 62 -5.61 -2.74 14.96
CA ALA A 62 -4.32 -3.15 14.42
C ALA A 62 -3.59 -3.95 15.50
N ASP A 63 -2.73 -4.88 15.09
CA ASP A 63 -1.87 -5.58 16.03
C ASP A 63 -0.79 -4.62 16.59
N ASN A 64 -0.45 -4.76 17.87
CA ASN A 64 0.69 -4.07 18.48
C ASN A 64 2.00 -4.68 17.98
N PRO A 65 2.85 -3.95 17.24
CA PRO A 65 4.09 -4.50 16.70
C PRO A 65 5.13 -4.88 17.77
N ASP A 66 4.95 -4.42 19.02
CA ASP A 66 5.77 -4.78 20.17
C ASP A 66 5.29 -6.05 20.89
N ASP A 67 4.10 -6.56 20.56
CA ASP A 67 3.52 -7.77 21.15
C ASP A 67 3.61 -8.95 20.17
N GLU A 68 4.75 -9.66 20.18
CA GLU A 68 4.94 -10.85 19.34
C GLU A 68 4.03 -12.04 19.73
N SER A 69 3.31 -11.94 20.84
CA SER A 69 2.26 -12.91 21.19
C SER A 69 1.03 -12.76 20.27
N GLN A 70 0.88 -11.66 19.54
CA GLN A 70 -0.18 -11.48 18.54
C GLN A 70 0.17 -12.18 17.21
N ARG A 71 -0.77 -12.16 16.26
CA ARG A 71 -0.58 -12.83 14.95
C ARG A 71 0.40 -12.05 14.07
N LEU A 72 0.33 -10.73 14.08
CA LEU A 72 1.22 -9.82 13.35
C LEU A 72 1.25 -10.11 11.85
N ALA A 73 0.07 -10.35 11.26
CA ALA A 73 -0.02 -10.90 9.92
C ALA A 73 0.57 -9.97 8.84
N HIS A 74 0.33 -8.66 8.97
CA HIS A 74 0.94 -7.64 8.10
C HIS A 74 2.44 -7.53 8.30
N VAL A 75 2.96 -7.61 9.54
CA VAL A 75 4.41 -7.55 9.82
C VAL A 75 5.13 -8.84 9.41
N ARG A 76 4.39 -9.95 9.31
CA ARG A 76 4.87 -11.20 8.69
C ARG A 76 4.70 -11.21 7.18
N PHE A 77 4.17 -10.13 6.59
CA PHE A 77 3.94 -9.95 5.15
C PHE A 77 3.06 -11.04 4.53
N GLY A 78 2.17 -11.60 5.34
CA GLY A 78 1.27 -12.68 4.95
C GLY A 78 -0.19 -12.28 4.94
N ALA A 79 -0.49 -10.97 4.94
CA ALA A 79 -1.85 -10.43 4.91
C ALA A 79 -2.05 -9.35 3.85
N LEU A 80 -3.29 -9.23 3.39
CA LEU A 80 -3.79 -8.19 2.50
C LEU A 80 -5.14 -7.67 3.02
N ASP A 81 -5.30 -6.34 3.08
CA ASP A 81 -6.59 -5.68 3.26
C ASP A 81 -7.18 -5.36 1.90
N ILE A 82 -8.29 -6.01 1.56
CA ILE A 82 -8.97 -5.87 0.27
C ILE A 82 -10.44 -5.62 0.54
N THR A 83 -11.01 -4.60 -0.08
CA THR A 83 -12.45 -4.33 0.01
C THR A 83 -13.25 -5.56 -0.47
N PRO A 84 -14.04 -6.20 0.40
CA PRO A 84 -14.66 -7.49 0.08
C PRO A 84 -15.85 -7.30 -0.84
N THR A 85 -15.94 -8.16 -1.86
CA THR A 85 -17.17 -8.43 -2.62
C THR A 85 -17.38 -9.95 -2.64
N PRO A 86 -18.60 -10.46 -2.84
CA PRO A 86 -18.83 -11.91 -2.88
C PRO A 86 -17.89 -12.64 -3.84
N GLU A 87 -17.61 -12.02 -5.00
CA GLU A 87 -16.69 -12.59 -5.99
C GLU A 87 -15.23 -12.56 -5.55
N ARG A 88 -14.76 -11.45 -4.97
CA ARG A 88 -13.39 -11.35 -4.46
C ARG A 88 -13.14 -12.34 -3.34
N VAL A 89 -14.08 -12.43 -2.40
CA VAL A 89 -14.03 -13.38 -1.28
C VAL A 89 -13.89 -14.80 -1.82
N ARG A 90 -14.79 -15.20 -2.74
CA ARG A 90 -14.76 -16.54 -3.35
C ARG A 90 -13.41 -16.85 -4.01
N ARG A 91 -12.85 -15.92 -4.78
CA ARG A 91 -11.57 -16.12 -5.48
C ARG A 91 -10.37 -16.18 -4.53
N LEU A 92 -10.32 -15.30 -3.53
CA LEU A 92 -9.24 -15.26 -2.54
C LEU A 92 -9.26 -16.50 -1.64
N GLU A 93 -10.44 -16.94 -1.22
CA GLU A 93 -10.60 -18.18 -0.45
C GLU A 93 -10.26 -19.42 -1.30
N ALA A 94 -10.66 -19.46 -2.58
CA ALA A 94 -10.27 -20.52 -3.51
C ALA A 94 -8.76 -20.57 -3.76
N ALA A 95 -8.08 -19.42 -3.75
CA ALA A 95 -6.62 -19.32 -3.83
C ALA A 95 -5.91 -19.63 -2.49
N GLY A 96 -6.64 -20.05 -1.46
CA GLY A 96 -6.08 -20.53 -0.20
C GLY A 96 -5.83 -19.46 0.86
N LEU A 97 -6.33 -18.24 0.69
CA LEU A 97 -6.35 -17.23 1.75
C LEU A 97 -7.54 -17.43 2.68
N ILE A 98 -7.39 -17.00 3.93
CA ILE A 98 -8.44 -17.09 4.96
C ILE A 98 -8.81 -15.72 5.48
N ARG A 99 -10.03 -15.60 6.03
CA ARG A 99 -10.50 -14.43 6.76
C ARG A 99 -10.76 -14.81 8.22
N PRO A 100 -9.75 -14.72 9.11
CA PRO A 100 -9.86 -15.22 10.48
C PRO A 100 -10.73 -14.35 11.39
N TYR A 101 -11.04 -13.12 10.99
CA TYR A 101 -11.72 -12.14 11.83
C TYR A 101 -13.08 -11.75 11.24
N SER A 102 -14.15 -12.04 11.96
CA SER A 102 -15.50 -11.61 11.56
C SER A 102 -15.69 -10.10 11.61
N TYR A 103 -14.91 -9.39 12.43
CA TYR A 103 -14.97 -7.94 12.59
C TYR A 103 -14.08 -7.16 11.60
N GLU A 104 -13.20 -7.83 10.85
CA GLU A 104 -12.39 -7.27 9.77
C GLU A 104 -12.67 -8.02 8.46
N PRO A 105 -13.84 -7.80 7.84
CA PRO A 105 -14.25 -8.55 6.65
C PRO A 105 -13.34 -8.30 5.43
N TRP A 106 -12.50 -7.27 5.48
CA TRP A 106 -11.51 -6.92 4.45
C TRP A 106 -10.15 -7.61 4.65
N HIS A 107 -9.86 -8.22 5.81
CA HIS A 107 -8.56 -8.81 6.12
C HIS A 107 -8.45 -10.23 5.60
N PHE A 108 -7.55 -10.46 4.64
CA PHE A 108 -7.20 -11.76 4.10
C PHE A 108 -5.78 -12.12 4.48
N GLU A 109 -5.53 -13.35 4.92
CA GLU A 109 -4.18 -13.79 5.25
C GLU A 109 -3.88 -15.23 4.86
N LEU A 110 -2.59 -15.56 4.83
CA LEU A 110 -2.13 -16.92 4.68
C LEU A 110 -2.51 -17.77 5.91
N PRO A 111 -2.93 -19.03 5.71
CA PRO A 111 -3.16 -19.94 6.82
C PRO A 111 -1.85 -20.19 7.58
N ASN A 112 -1.99 -20.42 8.89
CA ASN A 112 -0.88 -20.67 9.81
C ASN A 112 0.18 -19.56 9.82
N ILE A 113 -0.26 -18.29 9.86
CA ILE A 113 0.58 -17.10 9.73
C ILE A 113 1.85 -17.09 10.61
N ARG A 114 1.81 -17.70 11.79
CA ARG A 114 2.95 -17.80 12.72
C ARG A 114 4.13 -18.61 12.18
N LYS A 115 3.94 -19.46 11.16
CA LYS A 115 5.04 -20.21 10.53
C LYS A 115 6.03 -19.29 9.79
N TYR A 116 5.63 -18.05 9.55
CA TYR A 116 6.40 -17.05 8.85
C TYR A 116 7.07 -16.09 9.83
N SER A 117 8.37 -15.84 9.69
CA SER A 117 9.09 -14.87 10.52
C SER A 117 8.58 -13.44 10.33
N ILE A 118 8.74 -12.61 11.36
CA ILE A 118 8.51 -11.16 11.28
C ILE A 118 9.54 -10.55 10.33
N VAL A 119 9.10 -9.66 9.46
CA VAL A 119 9.95 -8.92 8.53
C VAL A 119 10.35 -7.60 9.19
N ARG A 120 11.63 -7.47 9.53
CA ARG A 120 12.19 -6.26 10.17
C ARG A 120 12.70 -5.23 9.15
N ALA A 121 13.08 -5.69 7.96
CA ALA A 121 13.52 -4.85 6.85
C ALA A 121 13.21 -5.57 5.52
N LEU A 122 13.03 -4.79 4.45
CA LEU A 122 12.90 -5.35 3.10
C LEU A 122 14.27 -5.93 2.65
N PRO A 123 14.30 -7.14 2.06
CA PRO A 123 15.53 -7.67 1.49
C PRO A 123 16.01 -6.80 0.33
N ALA A 124 17.33 -6.65 0.18
CA ALA A 124 17.92 -5.91 -0.95
C ALA A 124 17.45 -6.40 -2.34
N SER A 125 17.11 -7.70 -2.44
CA SER A 125 16.53 -8.29 -3.66
C SER A 125 15.05 -7.91 -3.88
N ALA A 126 14.32 -7.55 -2.83
CA ALA A 126 12.93 -7.10 -2.88
C ALA A 126 12.83 -5.57 -3.10
N THR A 127 13.85 -4.83 -2.67
CA THR A 127 14.00 -3.40 -2.98
C THR A 127 14.57 -3.18 -4.38
N GLY A 128 15.10 -4.24 -5.01
CA GLY A 128 16.03 -4.12 -6.12
C GLY A 128 17.32 -3.46 -5.62
N SER A 129 18.47 -4.08 -5.85
CA SER A 129 19.64 -3.23 -6.00
C SER A 129 19.30 -2.28 -7.14
N ALA A 130 19.27 -0.99 -6.85
CA ALA A 130 19.39 0.04 -7.84
C ALA A 130 20.72 -0.18 -8.57
N GLY A 131 20.73 -1.11 -9.53
CA GLY A 131 21.22 -0.73 -10.83
C GLY A 131 20.34 0.44 -11.19
N THR A 132 20.87 1.64 -11.00
CA THR A 132 20.45 2.79 -11.77
C THR A 132 20.35 2.31 -13.22
N GLN A 133 19.13 1.94 -13.65
CA GLN A 133 18.76 2.17 -15.03
C GLN A 133 18.83 3.68 -15.14
N GLU A 134 20.01 4.18 -15.51
CA GLU A 134 20.18 5.52 -16.02
C GLU A 134 19.06 5.72 -17.05
N GLY A 135 18.10 6.58 -16.72
CA GLY A 135 17.08 7.04 -17.66
C GLY A 135 15.62 7.00 -17.22
N ILE A 136 15.24 6.35 -16.12
CA ILE A 136 13.86 6.46 -15.61
C ILE A 136 13.89 7.00 -14.17
N ILE A 137 13.91 8.31 -14.06
CA ILE A 137 13.47 9.00 -12.85
C ILE A 137 12.04 8.51 -12.59
N MET A 138 11.77 7.90 -11.42
CA MET A 138 10.41 7.59 -10.96
C MET A 138 9.64 8.91 -10.89
N ALA A 139 9.02 9.29 -12.00
CA ALA A 139 8.31 10.56 -12.11
C ALA A 139 6.96 10.41 -11.43
N GLU A 140 6.79 11.07 -10.29
CA GLU A 140 5.51 11.20 -9.61
C GLU A 140 4.98 12.63 -9.79
N ALA A 141 3.66 12.78 -9.74
CA ALA A 141 3.01 14.09 -9.78
C ALA A 141 1.77 14.12 -8.90
N ILE A 142 1.55 15.24 -8.23
CA ILE A 142 0.33 15.51 -7.47
C ILE A 142 -0.37 16.71 -8.08
N VAL A 143 -1.62 16.52 -8.52
CA VAL A 143 -2.38 17.52 -9.28
C VAL A 143 -3.84 17.52 -8.85
N SER A 144 -4.52 18.65 -9.01
CA SER A 144 -5.97 18.73 -8.94
C SER A 144 -6.52 18.64 -10.35
N ALA A 145 -7.26 17.57 -10.64
CA ALA A 145 -7.98 17.43 -11.89
C ALA A 145 -9.09 18.51 -12.02
N PRO A 146 -9.61 18.78 -13.24
CA PRO A 146 -10.61 19.84 -13.46
C PRO A 146 -11.91 19.68 -12.66
N ASN A 147 -12.23 18.46 -12.24
CA ASN A 147 -13.38 18.16 -11.38
C ASN A 147 -13.11 18.42 -9.88
N GLY A 148 -11.95 18.97 -9.52
CA GLY A 148 -11.57 19.28 -8.14
C GLY A 148 -11.01 18.09 -7.35
N VAL A 149 -10.91 16.90 -7.96
CA VAL A 149 -10.31 15.72 -7.32
C VAL A 149 -8.79 15.85 -7.35
N VAL A 150 -8.15 15.69 -6.19
CA VAL A 150 -6.69 15.59 -6.12
C VAL A 150 -6.27 14.19 -6.54
N VAL A 151 -5.26 14.09 -7.40
CA VAL A 151 -4.78 12.84 -7.96
C VAL A 151 -3.28 12.76 -7.80
N HIS A 152 -2.82 11.66 -7.16
CA HIS A 152 -1.42 11.26 -7.17
C HIS A 152 -1.19 10.35 -8.37
N LEU A 153 -0.39 10.80 -9.34
CA LEU A 153 0.04 10.07 -10.51
C LEU A 153 1.43 9.49 -10.26
N ARG A 154 1.62 8.22 -10.61
CA ARG A 154 2.88 7.49 -10.54
C ARG A 154 3.01 6.59 -11.77
N THR A 155 4.21 6.10 -12.05
CA THR A 155 4.41 5.18 -13.18
C THR A 155 3.46 3.98 -13.07
N GLY A 156 2.62 3.79 -14.10
CA GLY A 156 1.64 2.71 -14.21
C GLY A 156 0.38 2.87 -13.35
N GLY A 157 0.19 3.96 -12.61
CA GLY A 157 -0.92 4.04 -11.66
C GLY A 157 -1.34 5.45 -11.24
N LYS A 158 -2.56 5.55 -10.69
CA LYS A 158 -3.06 6.76 -10.05
C LYS A 158 -3.80 6.44 -8.75
N THR A 159 -3.83 7.38 -7.82
CA THR A 159 -4.71 7.38 -6.66
C THR A 159 -5.53 8.66 -6.67
N ASN A 160 -6.85 8.54 -6.59
CA ASN A 160 -7.78 9.66 -6.54
C ASN A 160 -8.17 9.92 -5.08
N PHE A 161 -7.92 11.11 -4.58
CA PHE A 161 -8.38 11.56 -3.27
C PHE A 161 -9.70 12.29 -3.44
N THR A 162 -10.80 11.57 -3.16
CA THR A 162 -12.16 12.07 -3.32
C THR A 162 -12.55 13.04 -2.22
N LYS A 163 -11.79 13.06 -1.11
CA LYS A 163 -11.97 13.97 0.02
C LYS A 163 -10.66 14.67 0.38
N PRO A 164 -10.69 15.95 0.79
CA PRO A 164 -9.52 16.66 1.31
C PRO A 164 -8.79 15.91 2.43
N GLY A 165 -9.54 15.22 3.30
CA GLY A 165 -8.97 14.42 4.38
C GLY A 165 -8.10 13.26 3.90
N GLU A 166 -8.48 12.58 2.81
CA GLU A 166 -7.70 11.46 2.26
C GLU A 166 -6.33 11.93 1.75
N TYR A 167 -6.30 13.09 1.08
CA TYR A 167 -5.06 13.70 0.63
C TYR A 167 -4.16 14.13 1.78
N ASN A 168 -4.72 14.80 2.80
CA ASN A 168 -3.93 15.29 3.93
C ASN A 168 -3.33 14.12 4.73
N THR A 169 -4.08 13.05 4.95
CA THR A 169 -3.54 11.83 5.60
C THR A 169 -2.37 11.25 4.80
N PHE A 170 -2.50 11.14 3.47
CA PHE A 170 -1.41 10.63 2.63
C PHE A 170 -0.19 11.57 2.63
N ARG A 171 -0.40 12.88 2.57
CA ARG A 171 0.65 13.91 2.68
C ARG A 171 1.43 13.77 3.98
N ASP A 172 0.72 13.64 5.10
CA ASP A 172 1.34 13.56 6.42
C ASP A 172 2.12 12.25 6.60
N GLN A 173 1.64 11.13 6.02
CA GLN A 173 2.39 9.86 5.95
C GLN A 173 3.69 10.02 5.15
N VAL A 174 3.64 10.67 3.99
CA VAL A 174 4.83 10.92 3.16
C VAL A 174 5.83 11.82 3.89
N ALA A 175 5.35 12.88 4.56
CA ALA A 175 6.22 13.75 5.35
C ALA A 175 6.92 12.97 6.48
N PHE A 176 6.16 12.17 7.24
CA PHE A 176 6.72 11.34 8.31
C PHE A 176 7.80 10.37 7.80
N LEU A 177 7.54 9.63 6.72
CA LEU A 177 8.51 8.69 6.16
C LEU A 177 9.77 9.38 5.66
N ARG A 178 9.63 10.57 5.07
CA ARG A 178 10.77 11.38 4.64
C ARG A 178 11.58 11.90 5.83
N ASP A 179 10.93 12.33 6.90
CA ASP A 179 11.59 12.74 8.15
C ASP A 179 12.32 11.55 8.82
N ALA A 180 11.80 10.33 8.66
CA ALA A 180 12.45 9.09 9.07
C ALA A 180 13.57 8.63 8.12
N GLY A 181 13.86 9.36 7.04
CA GLY A 181 14.99 9.11 6.14
C GLY A 181 14.66 8.48 4.79
N ALA A 182 13.37 8.34 4.42
CA ALA A 182 12.99 7.87 3.08
C ALA A 182 13.38 8.90 2.01
N THR A 183 14.20 8.49 1.04
CA THR A 183 14.70 9.37 -0.04
C THR A 183 13.95 9.24 -1.35
N ASP A 184 13.09 8.24 -1.48
CA ASP A 184 12.40 7.82 -2.70
C ASP A 184 10.94 8.30 -2.81
N LEU A 185 10.47 9.09 -1.84
CA LEU A 185 9.10 9.62 -1.82
C LEU A 185 9.04 11.07 -2.28
N MET A 186 8.13 11.42 -3.19
CA MET A 186 7.92 12.82 -3.60
C MET A 186 7.35 13.66 -2.44
N PRO A 187 7.97 14.80 -2.07
CA PRO A 187 7.39 15.70 -1.08
C PRO A 187 6.04 16.24 -1.56
N LEU A 188 5.02 16.15 -0.70
CA LEU A 188 3.65 16.51 -1.05
C LEU A 188 3.30 17.91 -0.49
N PRO A 189 2.76 18.82 -1.32
CA PRO A 189 2.45 20.18 -0.91
C PRO A 189 1.20 20.25 -0.02
N PRO A 190 0.93 21.39 0.63
CA PRO A 190 -0.40 21.69 1.17
C PRO A 190 -1.49 21.68 0.09
N LEU A 191 -2.73 21.36 0.47
CA LEU A 191 -3.85 21.22 -0.49
C LEU A 191 -4.10 22.48 -1.33
N ASP A 192 -3.96 23.67 -0.74
CA ASP A 192 -4.09 24.96 -1.42
C ASP A 192 -2.96 25.25 -2.42
N LYS A 193 -1.87 24.48 -2.34
CA LYS A 193 -0.70 24.55 -3.22
C LYS A 193 -0.66 23.43 -4.26
N VAL A 194 -1.62 22.50 -4.26
CA VAL A 194 -1.73 21.46 -5.29
C VAL A 194 -2.03 22.13 -6.65
N PRO A 195 -1.21 21.92 -7.69
CA PRO A 195 -1.42 22.51 -9.01
C PRO A 195 -2.76 22.07 -9.62
N LYS A 196 -3.58 23.05 -10.01
CA LYS A 196 -4.81 22.81 -10.78
C LYS A 196 -4.48 22.76 -12.26
N ILE A 197 -4.93 21.72 -12.95
CA ILE A 197 -4.60 21.49 -14.36
C ILE A 197 -5.85 21.27 -15.21
N THR A 198 -5.70 21.38 -16.54
CA THR A 198 -6.78 21.09 -17.51
C THR A 198 -6.91 19.58 -17.77
N TRP A 199 -8.00 19.16 -18.43
CA TRP A 199 -8.15 17.76 -18.84
C TRP A 199 -7.07 17.32 -19.82
N ASP A 200 -6.65 18.22 -20.72
CA ASP A 200 -5.58 17.93 -21.68
C ASP A 200 -4.26 17.64 -20.97
N THR A 201 -3.88 18.49 -20.00
CA THR A 201 -2.69 18.25 -19.19
C THR A 201 -2.82 16.98 -18.36
N PHE A 202 -3.98 16.71 -17.77
CA PHE A 202 -4.20 15.50 -16.96
C PHE A 202 -4.08 14.22 -17.81
N ASN A 203 -4.68 14.21 -19.00
CA ASN A 203 -4.62 13.08 -19.93
C ASN A 203 -3.20 12.88 -20.46
N PHE A 204 -2.48 13.96 -20.77
CA PHE A 204 -1.08 13.92 -21.14
C PHE A 204 -0.23 13.29 -20.04
N LEU A 205 -0.37 13.73 -18.79
CA LEU A 205 0.37 13.19 -17.65
C LEU A 205 0.02 11.72 -17.40
N CYS A 206 -1.26 11.33 -17.48
CA CYS A 206 -1.67 9.93 -17.38
C CYS A 206 -1.01 9.08 -18.47
N ALA A 207 -1.02 9.53 -19.72
CA ALA A 207 -0.39 8.81 -20.83
C ALA A 207 1.13 8.71 -20.67
N TYR A 208 1.78 9.82 -20.31
CA TYR A 208 3.23 9.90 -20.10
C TYR A 208 3.70 8.96 -18.98
N LEU A 209 2.93 8.87 -17.90
CA LEU A 209 3.22 8.01 -16.76
C LEU A 209 2.67 6.58 -16.93
N GLY A 210 1.92 6.28 -17.99
CA GLY A 210 1.24 4.99 -18.15
C GLY A 210 0.13 4.74 -17.12
N ALA A 211 -0.41 5.78 -16.49
CA ALA A 211 -1.50 5.69 -15.54
C ALA A 211 -2.87 5.61 -16.24
N PRO A 212 -3.87 4.94 -15.63
CA PRO A 212 -5.22 4.87 -16.20
C PRO A 212 -5.84 6.27 -16.30
N ASN A 213 -6.31 6.68 -17.48
CA ASN A 213 -6.93 7.99 -17.70
C ASN A 213 -8.46 8.00 -17.51
N LYS A 214 -9.06 6.84 -17.24
CA LYS A 214 -10.48 6.66 -16.93
C LYS A 214 -10.67 6.15 -15.50
#